data_AF-T0N215-F1
#
_entry.id   AF-T0N215-F1
#
_cell.length_a   1.000
_cell.length_b   1.000
_cell.length_c   1.000
_cell.angle_alpha   90.00
_cell.angle_beta   90.00
_cell.angle_gamma   90.00
#
_symmetry.space_group_name_H-M   'P 1'
#
loop_
_entity.id
_entity.type
_entity.pdbx_description
1 polymer ?
#
loop_
_entity_poly.entity_id
_entity_poly.type
_entity_poly.pdbx_seq_one_letter_code
_entity_poly.pdbx_strand_id
1 'polypeptide(L)'
;MGDNNQEELITVKESSSNVRKMSPKAIILSIIAIGVVALAVVLIVRTNNLYKQADECVVNAEYLVTQKDYKGALIKLDEAKKLNRNLDLKEKSELIDVLKFSYECFTTGMEAFNRSDYKVAYNNLKSVKEIDKDNYLVAQEKIEECKPKLIIQALEGAKKLADAKSYDSAISMINNALTNSPNNEELVNAKNKYTEMNNAKIAEEAKVKQKEEEAKAKAEEQARAEERKKYEPQKIVDKDGKQIWKIYIQNGGIHFTGKYTGSGNFIMKLLNSNQELVKVIVNEIGDYVVDKTVYVKSDGWYYLEVFGSDGTWNYNWK
;
A
#
# COMPACT_ATOMS: atom_id res chain seq x y z
N MET A 1 97.03 3.59 -93.71
CA MET A 1 96.06 2.50 -93.93
C MET A 1 94.84 2.87 -93.10
N GLY A 2 93.96 3.70 -93.63
CA GLY A 2 92.89 3.33 -94.56
C GLY A 2 91.62 3.76 -93.84
N ASP A 3 91.27 5.04 -93.87
CA ASP A 3 90.45 5.68 -94.91
C ASP A 3 89.15 4.90 -95.15
N ASN A 4 88.05 5.36 -94.56
CA ASN A 4 86.87 5.73 -95.34
C ASN A 4 85.80 6.40 -94.46
N ASN A 5 85.65 7.69 -94.76
CA ASN A 5 84.47 8.52 -94.55
C ASN A 5 83.17 7.84 -94.96
N GLN A 6 82.12 8.04 -94.17
CA GLN A 6 80.84 8.58 -94.68
C GLN A 6 80.19 9.44 -93.60
N GLU A 7 80.21 10.76 -93.82
CA GLU A 7 79.35 11.73 -93.14
C GLU A 7 77.93 11.58 -93.67
N GLU A 8 76.98 11.23 -92.80
CA GLU A 8 75.56 11.25 -93.10
C GLU A 8 74.94 12.54 -92.51
N LEU A 9 74.57 13.46 -93.41
CA LEU A 9 73.87 14.71 -93.11
C LEU A 9 72.49 14.40 -92.48
N ILE A 10 72.38 14.56 -91.16
CA ILE A 10 71.09 14.56 -90.46
C ILE A 10 70.43 15.93 -90.68
N THR A 11 69.56 15.99 -91.68
CA THR A 11 68.64 17.11 -91.93
C THR A 11 67.66 17.21 -90.76
N VAL A 12 67.82 18.23 -89.91
CA VAL A 12 66.84 18.61 -88.88
C VAL A 12 65.57 19.09 -89.57
N LYS A 13 64.56 18.21 -89.70
CA LYS A 13 63.19 18.63 -89.98
C LYS A 13 62.66 19.29 -88.72
N GLU A 14 62.69 20.62 -88.68
CA GLU A 14 61.85 21.42 -87.80
C GLU A 14 60.39 21.03 -88.06
N SER A 15 59.82 20.17 -87.22
CA SER A 15 58.37 20.01 -87.14
C SER A 15 57.82 21.25 -86.46
N SER A 16 57.44 22.22 -87.28
CA SER A 16 56.64 23.37 -86.89
C SER A 16 55.45 22.88 -86.05
N SER A 17 55.53 23.05 -84.73
CA SER A 17 54.44 22.73 -83.84
C SER A 17 53.22 23.55 -84.27
N ASN A 18 52.21 22.86 -84.80
CA ASN A 18 50.96 23.46 -85.22
C ASN A 18 50.14 23.80 -83.95
N VAL A 19 50.56 24.84 -83.23
CA VAL A 19 49.83 25.33 -82.06
C VAL A 19 48.57 26.01 -82.59
N ARG A 20 47.47 25.25 -82.70
CA ARG A 20 46.13 25.83 -82.89
C ARG A 20 45.92 26.83 -81.77
N LYS A 21 45.90 28.13 -82.09
CA LYS A 21 45.53 29.20 -81.15
C LYS A 21 44.12 28.90 -80.64
N MET A 22 44.02 28.39 -79.41
CA MET A 22 42.74 28.18 -78.75
C MET A 22 42.03 29.52 -78.61
N SER A 23 40.72 29.53 -78.91
CA SER A 23 39.92 30.72 -78.69
C SER A 23 39.89 31.06 -77.19
N PRO A 24 39.80 32.34 -76.79
CA PRO A 24 39.71 32.74 -75.39
C PRO A 24 38.61 31.99 -74.62
N LYS A 25 37.50 31.64 -75.30
CA LYS A 25 36.41 30.83 -74.74
C LYS A 25 36.85 29.40 -74.41
N ALA A 26 37.66 28.77 -75.25
CA ALA A 26 38.17 27.42 -75.01
C ALA A 26 39.17 27.39 -73.83
N ILE A 27 40.02 28.42 -73.70
CA ILE A 27 40.96 28.55 -72.56
C ILE A 27 40.18 28.72 -71.25
N ILE A 28 39.15 29.57 -71.23
CA ILE A 28 38.28 29.76 -70.06
C ILE A 28 37.58 28.46 -69.67
N LEU A 29 37.04 27.71 -70.64
CA LEU A 29 36.42 26.41 -70.38
C LEU A 29 37.40 25.38 -69.81
N SER A 30 38.65 25.34 -70.29
CA SER A 30 39.68 24.45 -69.76
C SER A 30 40.06 24.79 -68.31
N ILE A 31 40.18 26.09 -67.98
CA ILE A 31 40.48 26.54 -66.61
C ILE A 31 39.32 26.17 -65.66
N ILE A 32 38.07 26.37 -66.09
CA ILE A 32 36.90 25.97 -65.31
C ILE A 32 36.89 24.46 -65.09
N ALA A 33 37.17 23.66 -66.12
CA ALA A 33 37.22 22.20 -66.01
C ALA A 33 38.30 21.72 -65.02
N ILE A 34 39.51 22.31 -65.07
CA ILE A 34 40.58 22.00 -64.11
C ILE A 34 40.17 22.40 -62.68
N GLY A 35 39.54 23.57 -62.51
CA GLY A 35 39.04 24.01 -61.22
C GLY A 35 37.98 23.08 -60.64
N VAL A 36 37.06 22.58 -61.47
CA VAL A 36 36.03 21.59 -61.06
C VAL A 36 36.68 20.26 -60.65
N VAL A 37 37.65 19.77 -61.41
CA VAL A 37 38.36 18.52 -61.07
C VAL A 37 39.16 18.68 -59.78
N ALA A 38 39.87 19.79 -59.59
CA ALA A 38 40.60 20.06 -58.35
C ALA A 38 39.66 20.13 -57.13
N LEU A 39 38.51 20.79 -57.27
CA LEU A 39 37.48 20.84 -56.24
C LEU A 39 36.94 19.44 -55.92
N ALA A 40 36.66 18.62 -56.94
CA ALA A 40 36.20 17.26 -56.75
C ALA A 40 37.22 16.40 -55.98
N VAL A 41 38.51 16.50 -56.32
CA VAL A 41 39.58 15.79 -55.60
C VAL A 41 39.66 16.24 -54.14
N VAL A 42 39.58 17.54 -53.85
CA VAL A 42 39.57 18.07 -52.48
C VAL A 42 38.37 17.55 -51.69
N LEU A 43 37.18 17.50 -52.31
CA LEU A 43 35.98 16.96 -51.68
C LEU A 43 36.12 15.46 -51.40
N ILE A 44 36.69 14.68 -52.33
CA ILE A 44 36.94 13.24 -52.14
C ILE A 44 37.92 13.00 -50.99
N VAL A 45 39.06 13.71 -50.96
CA VAL A 45 40.07 13.58 -49.89
C VAL A 45 39.48 13.96 -48.54
N ARG A 46 38.72 15.07 -48.47
CA ARG A 46 38.04 15.49 -47.25
C ARG A 46 37.04 14.45 -46.76
N THR A 47 36.24 13.89 -47.67
CA THR A 47 35.24 12.87 -47.33
C THR A 47 35.91 11.60 -46.82
N ASN A 48 36.99 11.13 -47.47
CA ASN A 48 37.75 9.96 -47.01
C ASN A 48 38.37 10.19 -45.62
N ASN A 49 38.88 11.39 -45.35
CA ASN A 49 39.42 11.73 -44.02
C ASN A 49 38.34 11.72 -42.93
N LEU A 50 37.12 12.21 -43.24
CA LEU A 50 35.99 12.15 -42.32
C LEU A 50 35.55 10.71 -42.04
N TYR A 51 35.55 9.83 -43.05
CA TYR A 51 35.27 8.40 -42.85
C TYR A 51 36.30 7.73 -41.94
N LYS A 52 37.59 8.00 -42.15
CA LYS A 52 38.65 7.47 -41.28
C LYS A 52 38.48 7.92 -39.82
N GLN A 53 38.18 9.20 -39.59
CA GLN A 53 37.94 9.72 -38.24
C GLN A 53 36.70 9.08 -37.60
N ALA A 54 35.65 8.83 -38.39
CA ALA A 54 34.46 8.14 -37.89
C ALA A 54 34.78 6.71 -37.44
N ASP A 55 35.59 5.97 -38.22
CA ASP A 55 36.04 4.63 -37.84
C ASP A 55 36.92 4.64 -36.57
N GLU A 56 37.83 5.61 -36.44
CA GLU A 56 38.62 5.82 -35.22
C GLU A 56 37.74 6.07 -33.99
N CYS A 57 36.65 6.84 -34.14
CA CYS A 57 35.66 7.02 -33.08
C CYS A 57 34.97 5.70 -32.69
N VAL A 58 34.62 4.84 -33.65
CA VAL A 58 34.02 3.52 -33.36
C VAL A 58 35.00 2.61 -32.61
N VAL A 59 36.26 2.55 -33.04
CA VAL A 59 37.31 1.78 -32.35
C VAL A 59 37.52 2.28 -30.91
N ASN A 60 37.53 3.60 -30.72
CA ASN A 60 37.62 4.20 -29.38
C ASN A 60 36.40 3.86 -28.52
N ALA A 61 35.19 3.82 -29.10
CA ALA A 61 33.99 3.38 -28.37
C ALA A 61 34.13 1.94 -27.90
N GLU A 62 34.59 1.03 -28.75
CA GLU A 62 34.84 -0.37 -28.40
C GLU A 62 35.89 -0.51 -27.31
N TYR A 63 36.97 0.27 -27.37
CA TYR A 63 37.96 0.33 -26.30
C TYR A 63 37.33 0.79 -24.97
N LEU A 64 36.51 1.84 -24.97
CA LEU A 64 35.83 2.32 -23.76
C LEU A 64 34.86 1.28 -23.18
N VAL A 65 34.19 0.48 -24.01
CA VAL A 65 33.40 -0.66 -23.55
C VAL A 65 34.26 -1.67 -22.78
N THR A 66 35.49 -1.97 -23.23
CA THR A 66 36.40 -2.86 -22.50
C THR A 66 36.82 -2.30 -21.14
N GLN A 67 36.84 -0.97 -21.01
CA GLN A 67 37.12 -0.26 -19.76
C GLN A 67 35.87 -0.05 -18.89
N LYS A 68 34.71 -0.58 -19.31
CA LYS A 68 33.40 -0.39 -18.66
C LYS A 68 32.95 1.09 -18.61
N ASP A 69 33.52 1.96 -19.44
CA ASP A 69 33.06 3.34 -19.63
C ASP A 69 32.03 3.41 -20.77
N TYR A 70 30.84 2.87 -20.49
CA TYR A 70 29.77 2.81 -21.48
C TYR A 70 29.22 4.18 -21.87
N LYS A 71 29.25 5.15 -20.95
CA LYS A 71 28.82 6.53 -21.23
C LYS A 71 29.79 7.19 -22.21
N GLY A 72 31.11 7.04 -21.98
CA GLY A 72 32.13 7.49 -22.92
C GLY A 72 31.98 6.81 -24.29
N ALA A 73 31.73 5.50 -24.31
CA ALA A 73 31.54 4.75 -25.54
C ALA A 73 30.36 5.27 -26.39
N LEU A 74 29.20 5.53 -25.77
CA LEU A 74 28.04 6.11 -26.46
C LEU A 74 28.33 7.50 -27.03
N ILE A 75 29.08 8.34 -26.30
CA ILE A 75 29.52 9.65 -26.79
C ILE A 75 30.40 9.48 -28.05
N LYS A 76 31.30 8.50 -28.07
CA LYS A 76 32.14 8.21 -29.24
C LYS A 76 31.34 7.68 -30.45
N LEU A 77 30.30 6.90 -30.24
CA LEU A 77 29.41 6.50 -31.35
C LEU A 77 28.61 7.69 -31.91
N ASP A 78 28.17 8.63 -31.06
CA ASP A 78 27.50 9.85 -31.51
C ASP A 78 28.46 10.76 -32.31
N GLU A 79 29.72 10.89 -31.87
CA GLU A 79 30.78 11.57 -32.64
C GLU A 79 31.00 10.93 -34.02
N ALA A 80 31.10 9.59 -34.08
CA ALA A 80 31.25 8.85 -35.34
C ALA A 80 30.09 9.13 -36.31
N LYS A 81 28.85 9.12 -35.81
CA LYS A 81 27.63 9.38 -36.60
C LYS A 81 27.57 10.81 -37.13
N LYS A 82 28.12 11.79 -36.39
CA LYS A 82 28.23 13.19 -36.85
C LYS A 82 29.22 13.33 -38.00
N LEU A 83 30.32 12.57 -37.98
CA LEU A 83 31.35 12.56 -39.02
C LEU A 83 30.90 11.81 -40.28
N ASN A 84 30.16 10.70 -40.12
CA ASN A 84 29.57 9.93 -41.21
C ASN A 84 28.12 9.55 -40.90
N ARG A 85 27.16 10.31 -41.44
CA ARG A 85 25.73 10.12 -41.20
C ARG A 85 25.16 8.81 -41.76
N ASN A 86 25.88 8.15 -42.68
CA ASN A 86 25.45 6.90 -43.30
C ASN A 86 25.90 5.66 -42.50
N LEU A 87 26.69 5.84 -41.43
CA LEU A 87 27.03 4.73 -40.53
C LEU A 87 25.78 4.24 -39.80
N ASP A 88 25.47 2.95 -39.96
CA ASP A 88 24.50 2.28 -39.12
C ASP A 88 25.19 1.78 -37.84
N LEU A 89 24.97 2.51 -36.74
CA LEU A 89 25.51 2.20 -35.42
C LEU A 89 24.39 1.83 -34.44
N LYS A 90 23.16 1.63 -34.92
CA LYS A 90 21.99 1.44 -34.05
C LYS A 90 22.18 0.23 -33.13
N GLU A 91 22.52 -0.92 -33.70
CA GLU A 91 22.72 -2.16 -32.94
C GLU A 91 23.88 -2.04 -31.93
N LYS A 92 24.98 -1.38 -32.31
CA LYS A 92 26.13 -1.14 -31.42
C LYS A 92 25.72 -0.25 -30.23
N SER A 93 25.00 0.84 -30.48
CA SER A 93 24.54 1.72 -29.40
C SER A 93 23.56 1.01 -28.47
N GLU A 94 22.60 0.27 -29.01
CA GLU A 94 21.64 -0.52 -28.22
C GLU A 94 22.35 -1.57 -27.36
N LEU A 95 23.35 -2.26 -27.89
CA LEU A 95 24.19 -3.21 -27.15
C LEU A 95 24.91 -2.53 -25.98
N ILE A 96 25.52 -1.37 -26.21
CA ILE A 96 26.23 -0.61 -25.18
C ILE A 96 25.27 -0.12 -24.09
N ASP A 97 24.07 0.33 -24.46
CA ASP A 97 23.03 0.72 -23.49
C ASP A 97 22.60 -0.45 -22.60
N VAL A 98 22.43 -1.66 -23.17
CA VAL A 98 22.11 -2.86 -22.40
C VAL A 98 23.25 -3.25 -21.46
N LEU A 99 24.51 -3.20 -21.94
CA LEU A 99 25.69 -3.48 -21.11
C LEU A 99 25.84 -2.46 -19.98
N LYS A 100 25.60 -1.18 -20.26
CA LYS A 100 25.59 -0.11 -19.26
C LYS A 100 24.57 -0.39 -18.17
N PHE A 101 23.32 -0.65 -18.54
CA PHE A 101 22.26 -0.97 -17.58
C PHE A 101 22.63 -2.18 -16.73
N SER A 102 23.13 -3.25 -17.38
CA SER A 102 23.56 -4.47 -16.68
C SER A 102 24.65 -4.18 -15.65
N TYR A 103 25.67 -3.39 -16.02
CA TYR A 103 26.77 -3.02 -15.14
C TYR A 103 26.31 -2.13 -13.98
N GLU A 104 25.40 -1.19 -14.21
CA GLU A 104 24.80 -0.35 -13.15
C GLU A 104 24.00 -1.19 -12.15
N CYS A 105 23.22 -2.17 -12.64
CA CYS A 105 22.54 -3.14 -11.77
C CYS A 105 23.54 -3.98 -10.97
N PHE A 106 24.61 -4.47 -11.60
CA PHE A 106 25.62 -5.27 -10.92
C PHE A 106 26.32 -4.49 -9.81
N THR A 107 26.84 -3.31 -10.12
CA THR A 107 27.54 -2.44 -9.16
C THR A 107 26.64 -2.05 -7.99
N THR A 108 25.42 -1.61 -8.26
CA THR A 108 24.42 -1.29 -7.22
C THR A 108 24.10 -2.51 -6.35
N GLY A 109 23.94 -3.68 -6.98
CA GLY A 109 23.66 -4.94 -6.29
C GLY A 109 24.80 -5.36 -5.34
N MET A 110 26.05 -5.25 -5.81
CA MET A 110 27.24 -5.57 -5.02
C MET A 110 27.45 -4.61 -3.85
N GLU A 111 27.22 -3.30 -4.06
CA GLU A 111 27.26 -2.33 -2.97
C GLU A 111 26.21 -2.61 -1.89
N ALA A 112 24.97 -2.91 -2.30
CA ALA A 112 23.91 -3.27 -1.37
C ALA A 112 24.23 -4.57 -0.61
N PHE A 113 24.81 -5.56 -1.29
CA PHE A 113 25.28 -6.80 -0.67
C PHE A 113 26.29 -6.52 0.44
N ASN A 114 27.29 -5.68 0.18
CA ASN A 114 28.32 -5.30 1.14
C ASN A 114 27.74 -4.54 2.35
N ARG A 115 26.67 -3.78 2.14
CA ARG A 115 25.92 -3.10 3.21
C ARG A 115 24.93 -4.01 3.95
N SER A 116 24.89 -5.31 3.64
CA SER A 116 23.91 -6.28 4.16
C SER A 116 22.45 -5.94 3.84
N ASP A 117 22.21 -5.09 2.84
CA ASP A 117 20.87 -4.85 2.29
C ASP A 117 20.59 -5.91 1.22
N TYR A 118 20.36 -7.15 1.68
CA TYR A 118 20.23 -8.31 0.81
C TYR A 118 18.99 -8.24 -0.09
N LYS A 119 17.98 -7.43 0.27
CA LYS A 119 16.78 -7.23 -0.57
C LYS A 119 17.10 -6.36 -1.77
N VAL A 120 17.77 -5.23 -1.56
CA VAL A 120 18.22 -4.38 -2.65
C VAL A 120 19.27 -5.09 -3.50
N ALA A 121 20.19 -5.84 -2.87
CA ALA A 121 21.18 -6.64 -3.56
C ALA A 121 20.52 -7.67 -4.50
N TYR A 122 19.64 -8.52 -3.97
CA TYR A 122 18.97 -9.57 -4.73
C TYR A 122 18.22 -9.01 -5.95
N ASN A 123 17.45 -7.94 -5.77
CA ASN A 123 16.65 -7.35 -6.86
C ASN A 123 17.52 -6.76 -7.97
N ASN A 124 18.61 -6.07 -7.63
CA ASN A 124 19.51 -5.48 -8.60
C ASN A 124 20.34 -6.56 -9.32
N LEU A 125 20.91 -7.51 -8.59
CA LEU A 125 21.68 -8.62 -9.17
C LEU A 125 20.82 -9.47 -10.10
N LYS A 126 19.54 -9.71 -9.77
CA LYS A 126 18.59 -10.40 -10.66
C LYS A 126 18.33 -9.65 -11.97
N SER A 127 18.58 -8.35 -12.01
CA SER A 127 18.36 -7.50 -13.19
C SER A 127 19.57 -7.46 -14.14
N VAL A 128 20.72 -7.98 -13.72
CA VAL A 128 21.94 -8.12 -14.53
C VAL A 128 21.64 -8.99 -15.75
N LYS A 129 22.14 -8.58 -16.91
CA LYS A 129 21.84 -9.22 -18.20
C LYS A 129 22.91 -10.23 -18.57
N GLU A 130 22.50 -11.37 -19.12
CA GLU A 130 23.41 -12.45 -19.54
C GLU A 130 24.47 -12.00 -20.58
N ILE A 131 24.17 -10.95 -21.35
CA ILE A 131 25.12 -10.36 -22.30
C ILE A 131 26.38 -9.79 -21.63
N ASP A 132 26.28 -9.40 -20.35
CA ASP A 132 27.39 -8.99 -19.49
C ASP A 132 27.92 -10.22 -18.73
N LYS A 133 28.52 -11.15 -19.48
CA LYS A 133 28.81 -12.52 -19.04
C LYS A 133 29.53 -12.60 -17.69
N ASP A 134 30.59 -11.81 -17.51
CA ASP A 134 31.42 -11.84 -16.32
C ASP A 134 30.63 -11.43 -15.07
N ASN A 135 29.91 -10.31 -15.15
CA ASN A 135 29.11 -9.82 -14.04
C ASN A 135 27.86 -10.68 -13.82
N TYR A 136 27.29 -11.25 -14.88
CA TYR A 136 26.11 -12.11 -14.79
C TYR A 136 26.39 -13.37 -13.97
N LEU A 137 27.51 -14.06 -14.23
CA LEU A 137 27.87 -15.26 -13.48
C LEU A 137 28.05 -14.95 -11.98
N VAL A 138 28.81 -13.88 -11.67
CA VAL A 138 29.00 -13.42 -10.28
C VAL A 138 27.67 -13.00 -9.66
N ALA A 139 26.77 -12.36 -10.42
CA ALA A 139 25.46 -12.00 -9.93
C ALA A 139 24.61 -13.22 -9.57
N GLN A 140 24.64 -14.29 -10.38
CA GLN A 140 23.91 -15.53 -10.06
C GLN A 140 24.44 -16.18 -8.77
N GLU A 141 25.75 -16.25 -8.58
CA GLU A 141 26.35 -16.77 -7.34
C GLU A 141 25.90 -15.94 -6.13
N LYS A 142 25.96 -14.60 -6.25
CA LYS A 142 25.56 -13.69 -5.17
C LYS A 142 24.06 -13.69 -4.89
N ILE A 143 23.22 -13.97 -5.89
CA ILE A 143 21.78 -14.19 -5.69
C ILE A 143 21.54 -15.41 -4.80
N GLU A 144 22.24 -16.52 -5.03
CA GLU A 144 22.13 -17.71 -4.19
C GLU A 144 22.63 -17.44 -2.76
N GLU A 145 23.68 -16.64 -2.58
CA GLU A 145 24.13 -16.20 -1.25
C GLU A 145 23.11 -15.29 -0.53
N CYS A 146 22.36 -14.46 -1.28
CA CYS A 146 21.34 -13.58 -0.70
C CYS A 146 20.14 -14.35 -0.15
N LYS A 147 19.71 -15.44 -0.80
CA LYS A 147 18.49 -16.18 -0.44
C LYS A 147 18.44 -16.60 1.05
N PRO A 148 19.41 -17.34 1.61
CA PRO A 148 19.37 -17.72 3.02
C PRO A 148 19.44 -16.50 3.96
N LYS A 149 20.17 -15.46 3.57
CA LYS A 149 20.31 -14.23 4.38
C LYS A 149 19.01 -13.44 4.46
N LEU A 150 18.24 -13.40 3.37
CA LEU A 150 16.90 -12.80 3.33
C LEU A 150 15.92 -13.53 4.26
N ILE A 151 15.99 -14.87 4.29
CA ILE A 151 15.17 -15.69 5.19
C ILE A 151 15.50 -15.36 6.65
N ILE A 152 16.80 -15.33 7.00
CA ILE A 152 17.25 -14.96 8.35
C ILE A 152 16.76 -13.57 8.74
N GLN A 153 16.94 -12.56 7.87
CA GLN A 153 16.46 -11.20 8.13
C GLN A 153 14.95 -11.13 8.35
N ALA A 154 14.17 -11.89 7.56
CA ALA A 154 12.73 -11.95 7.72
C ALA A 154 12.32 -12.58 9.06
N LEU A 155 12.98 -13.68 9.46
CA LEU A 155 12.72 -14.36 10.73
C LEU A 155 13.09 -13.49 11.93
N GLU A 156 14.24 -12.83 11.90
CA GLU A 156 14.68 -11.91 12.96
C GLU A 156 13.76 -10.68 13.08
N GLY A 157 13.39 -10.09 11.94
CA GLY A 157 12.46 -8.95 11.91
C GLY A 157 11.07 -9.34 12.43
N ALA A 158 10.56 -10.49 11.98
CA ALA A 158 9.27 -11.01 12.45
C ALA A 158 9.31 -11.33 13.95
N LYS A 159 10.41 -11.87 14.48
CA LYS A 159 10.61 -12.07 15.91
C LYS A 159 10.54 -10.75 16.69
N LYS A 160 11.26 -9.71 16.25
CA LYS A 160 11.21 -8.38 16.90
C LYS A 160 9.79 -7.81 16.92
N LEU A 161 9.03 -7.96 15.83
CA LEU A 161 7.63 -7.54 15.76
C LEU A 161 6.72 -8.36 16.68
N ALA A 162 6.94 -9.68 16.77
CA ALA A 162 6.22 -10.56 17.67
C ALA A 162 6.52 -10.25 19.15
N ASP A 163 7.77 -9.94 19.51
CA ASP A 163 8.16 -9.51 20.85
C ASP A 163 7.44 -8.20 21.25
N ALA A 164 7.16 -7.33 20.27
CA ALA A 164 6.32 -6.14 20.43
C ALA A 164 4.80 -6.42 20.39
N LYS A 165 4.37 -7.69 20.34
CA LYS A 165 2.97 -8.14 20.19
C LYS A 165 2.28 -7.63 18.91
N SER A 166 3.06 -7.26 17.90
CA SER A 166 2.61 -6.86 16.55
C SER A 166 2.60 -8.07 15.61
N TYR A 167 1.80 -9.09 15.96
CA TYR A 167 1.80 -10.37 15.26
C TYR A 167 1.36 -10.26 13.79
N ASP A 168 0.39 -9.40 13.46
CA ASP A 168 -0.03 -9.17 12.07
C ASP A 168 1.14 -8.68 11.20
N SER A 169 1.94 -7.74 11.72
CA SER A 169 3.13 -7.24 11.04
C SER A 169 4.20 -8.32 10.90
N ALA A 170 4.41 -9.15 11.94
CA ALA A 170 5.33 -10.28 11.88
C ALA A 170 4.91 -11.29 10.80
N ILE A 171 3.63 -11.63 10.73
CA ILE A 171 3.05 -12.53 9.72
C ILE A 171 3.19 -11.94 8.31
N SER A 172 2.94 -10.64 8.13
CA SER A 172 3.11 -9.94 6.86
C SER A 172 4.56 -10.01 6.35
N MET A 173 5.53 -9.77 7.25
CA MET A 173 6.95 -9.87 6.93
C MET A 173 7.33 -11.29 6.47
N ILE A 174 6.83 -12.32 7.15
CA ILE A 174 7.07 -13.73 6.77
C ILE A 174 6.42 -14.07 5.41
N ASN A 175 5.18 -13.64 5.17
CA ASN A 175 4.50 -13.87 3.89
C ASN A 175 5.27 -13.24 2.71
N ASN A 176 5.91 -12.08 2.93
CA ASN A 176 6.76 -11.48 1.90
C ASN A 176 7.95 -12.40 1.55
N ALA A 177 8.63 -12.95 2.57
CA ALA A 177 9.73 -13.89 2.36
C ALA A 177 9.28 -15.19 1.68
N LEU A 178 8.11 -15.73 2.08
CA LEU A 178 7.52 -16.93 1.46
C LEU A 178 7.20 -16.74 -0.03
N THR A 179 7.04 -15.52 -0.54
CA THR A 179 6.81 -15.29 -1.98
C THR A 179 7.98 -15.79 -2.83
N ASN A 180 9.21 -15.73 -2.31
CA ASN A 180 10.42 -16.21 -2.99
C ASN A 180 10.89 -17.57 -2.48
N SER A 181 10.29 -18.07 -1.39
CA SER A 181 10.68 -19.34 -0.74
C SER A 181 9.45 -20.03 -0.15
N PRO A 182 8.47 -20.41 -0.99
CA PRO A 182 7.14 -20.81 -0.53
C PRO A 182 7.14 -22.06 0.36
N ASN A 183 8.12 -22.94 0.19
CA ASN A 183 8.23 -24.20 0.93
C ASN A 183 9.31 -24.16 2.02
N ASN A 184 9.76 -22.97 2.44
CA ASN A 184 10.74 -22.88 3.52
C ASN A 184 10.08 -23.21 4.87
N GLU A 185 10.55 -24.29 5.49
CA GLU A 185 9.98 -24.84 6.72
C GLU A 185 10.05 -23.84 7.90
N GLU A 186 11.17 -23.12 8.07
CA GLU A 186 11.33 -22.15 9.14
C GLU A 186 10.32 -21.00 9.05
N LEU A 187 10.13 -20.44 7.84
CA LEU A 187 9.16 -19.39 7.59
C LEU A 187 7.72 -19.88 7.83
N VAL A 188 7.38 -21.08 7.36
CA VAL A 188 6.05 -21.67 7.57
C VAL A 188 5.78 -21.88 9.07
N ASN A 189 6.73 -22.46 9.79
CA ASN A 189 6.62 -22.70 11.23
C ASN A 189 6.48 -21.38 12.01
N ALA A 190 7.28 -20.36 11.67
CA ALA A 190 7.18 -19.05 12.28
C ALA A 190 5.82 -18.38 12.02
N LYS A 191 5.29 -18.49 10.79
CA LYS A 191 3.95 -17.98 10.44
C LYS A 191 2.87 -18.63 11.28
N ASN A 192 2.88 -19.96 11.39
CA ASN A 192 1.89 -20.71 12.16
C ASN A 192 1.93 -20.29 13.64
N LYS A 193 3.13 -20.26 14.22
CA LYS A 193 3.34 -19.79 15.60
C LYS A 193 2.77 -18.40 15.84
N TYR A 194 3.10 -17.41 15.00
CA TYR A 194 2.61 -16.05 15.21
C TYR A 194 1.12 -15.90 14.92
N THR A 195 0.54 -16.73 14.05
CA THR A 195 -0.91 -16.80 13.84
C THR A 195 -1.62 -17.29 15.09
N GLU A 196 -1.12 -18.35 15.73
CA GLU A 196 -1.65 -18.85 17.00
C GLU A 196 -1.56 -17.80 18.12
N MET A 197 -0.41 -17.13 18.24
CA MET A 197 -0.21 -16.06 19.22
C MET A 197 -1.15 -14.87 18.97
N ASN A 198 -1.41 -14.51 17.72
CA ASN A 198 -2.35 -13.45 17.38
C ASN A 198 -3.79 -13.82 17.76
N ASN A 199 -4.22 -15.04 17.43
CA ASN A 199 -5.54 -15.53 17.80
C ASN A 199 -5.72 -15.58 19.32
N ALA A 200 -4.68 -16.00 20.06
CA ALA A 200 -4.70 -16.00 21.52
C ALA A 200 -4.81 -14.57 22.10
N LYS A 201 -4.10 -13.59 21.53
CA LYS A 201 -4.20 -12.17 21.90
C LYS A 201 -5.63 -11.65 21.67
N ILE A 202 -6.19 -11.89 20.49
CA ILE A 202 -7.56 -11.46 20.15
C ILE A 202 -8.57 -12.10 21.11
N ALA A 203 -8.42 -13.39 21.43
CA ALA A 203 -9.29 -14.07 22.37
C ALA A 203 -9.19 -13.49 23.79
N GLU A 204 -8.00 -13.11 24.24
CA GLU A 204 -7.81 -12.48 25.55
C GLU A 204 -8.41 -11.07 25.58
N GLU A 205 -8.19 -10.25 24.56
CA GLU A 205 -8.80 -8.92 24.43
C GLU A 205 -10.33 -9.00 24.41
N ALA A 206 -10.90 -10.00 23.73
CA ALA A 206 -12.34 -10.25 23.74
C ALA A 206 -12.86 -10.62 25.13
N LYS A 207 -12.15 -11.47 25.87
CA LYS A 207 -12.52 -11.83 27.26
C LYS A 207 -12.47 -10.63 28.20
N VAL A 208 -11.47 -9.75 28.05
CA VAL A 208 -11.37 -8.52 28.84
C VAL A 208 -12.58 -7.62 28.55
N LYS A 209 -12.87 -7.37 27.26
CA LYS A 209 -14.01 -6.55 26.85
C LYS A 209 -15.34 -7.10 27.35
N GLN A 210 -15.54 -8.41 27.26
CA GLN A 210 -16.76 -9.05 27.78
C GLN A 210 -16.90 -8.84 29.29
N LYS A 211 -15.81 -9.01 30.07
CA LYS A 211 -15.84 -8.79 31.52
C LYS A 211 -16.14 -7.34 31.88
N GLU A 212 -15.62 -6.37 31.12
CA GLU A 212 -15.91 -4.95 31.31
C GLU A 212 -17.39 -4.63 31.04
N GLU A 213 -17.97 -5.19 29.97
CA GLU A 213 -19.38 -5.03 29.64
C GLU A 213 -20.29 -5.69 30.69
N GLU A 214 -19.96 -6.90 31.15
CA GLU A 214 -20.69 -7.58 32.24
C GLU A 214 -20.62 -6.81 33.56
N ALA A 215 -19.46 -6.24 33.90
CA ALA A 215 -19.29 -5.43 35.10
C ALA A 215 -20.14 -4.15 35.02
N LYS A 216 -20.16 -3.49 33.85
CA LYS A 216 -20.99 -2.30 33.62
C LYS A 216 -22.49 -2.64 33.72
N ALA A 217 -22.94 -3.74 33.11
CA ALA A 217 -24.32 -4.17 33.18
C ALA A 217 -24.76 -4.51 34.62
N LYS A 218 -23.89 -5.17 35.40
CA LYS A 218 -24.15 -5.45 36.81
C LYS A 218 -24.24 -4.19 37.65
N ALA A 219 -23.34 -3.22 37.43
CA ALA A 219 -23.36 -1.94 38.14
C ALA A 219 -24.64 -1.13 37.81
N GLU A 220 -25.05 -1.12 36.54
CA GLU A 220 -26.29 -0.46 36.12
C GLU A 220 -27.53 -1.13 36.72
N GLU A 221 -27.58 -2.45 36.78
CA GLU A 221 -28.71 -3.16 37.40
C GLU A 221 -28.75 -2.95 38.92
N GLN A 222 -27.59 -2.91 39.59
CA GLN A 222 -27.51 -2.57 41.00
C GLN A 222 -28.03 -1.15 41.26
N ALA A 223 -27.61 -0.16 40.46
CA ALA A 223 -28.11 1.21 40.57
C ALA A 223 -29.62 1.29 40.33
N ARG A 224 -30.16 0.59 39.32
CA ARG A 224 -31.61 0.49 39.10
C ARG A 224 -32.34 -0.18 40.26
N ALA A 225 -31.77 -1.24 40.84
CA ALA A 225 -32.36 -1.93 41.98
C ALA A 225 -32.39 -1.04 43.24
N GLU A 226 -31.32 -0.28 43.49
CA GLU A 226 -31.27 0.70 44.57
C GLU A 226 -32.27 1.84 44.35
N GLU A 227 -32.40 2.32 43.12
CA GLU A 227 -33.39 3.33 42.77
C GLU A 227 -34.83 2.81 42.94
N ARG A 228 -35.13 1.55 42.56
CA ARG A 228 -36.45 0.93 42.80
C ARG A 228 -36.80 0.86 44.29
N LYS A 229 -35.83 0.54 45.15
CA LYS A 229 -36.04 0.50 46.62
C LYS A 229 -36.48 1.86 47.19
N LYS A 230 -36.03 2.97 46.60
CA LYS A 230 -36.43 4.32 47.04
C LYS A 230 -37.93 4.57 46.92
N TYR A 231 -38.59 3.90 45.96
CA TYR A 231 -39.99 4.12 45.61
C TYR A 231 -40.88 2.92 45.98
N GLU A 232 -40.39 2.02 46.84
CA GLU A 232 -41.17 0.87 47.30
C GLU A 232 -42.46 1.32 48.01
N PRO A 233 -43.62 0.72 47.66
CA PRO A 233 -44.87 0.99 48.34
C PRO A 233 -44.82 0.65 49.83
N GLN A 234 -45.33 1.56 50.66
CA GLN A 234 -45.36 1.38 52.11
C GLN A 234 -46.80 1.25 52.58
N LYS A 235 -47.17 0.13 53.19
CA LYS A 235 -48.46 -0.01 53.87
C LYS A 235 -48.42 0.74 55.20
N ILE A 236 -49.28 1.74 55.36
CA ILE A 236 -49.34 2.60 56.56
C ILE A 236 -50.46 2.17 57.49
N VAL A 237 -51.60 1.75 56.93
CA VAL A 237 -52.78 1.32 57.71
C VAL A 237 -53.22 -0.04 57.20
N ASP A 238 -53.57 -0.93 58.13
CA ASP A 238 -54.21 -2.22 57.87
C ASP A 238 -55.10 -2.56 59.08
N LYS A 239 -56.35 -2.10 59.05
CA LYS A 239 -57.27 -2.26 60.19
C LYS A 239 -58.72 -2.20 59.73
N ASP A 240 -59.57 -3.06 60.30
CA ASP A 240 -61.03 -3.05 60.14
C ASP A 240 -61.49 -2.95 58.68
N GLY A 241 -60.87 -3.75 57.81
CA GLY A 241 -61.19 -3.78 56.38
C GLY A 241 -60.61 -2.61 55.56
N LYS A 242 -59.85 -1.70 56.18
CA LYS A 242 -59.21 -0.54 55.55
C LYS A 242 -57.70 -0.74 55.43
N GLN A 243 -57.17 -0.51 54.22
CA GLN A 243 -55.75 -0.45 53.92
C GLN A 243 -55.37 0.92 53.32
N ILE A 244 -54.27 1.51 53.78
CA ILE A 244 -53.69 2.72 53.16
C ILE A 244 -52.25 2.43 52.78
N TRP A 245 -51.92 2.66 51.50
CA TRP A 245 -50.57 2.54 50.98
C TRP A 245 -50.03 3.88 50.53
N LYS A 246 -48.77 4.16 50.87
CA LYS A 246 -48.00 5.23 50.24
C LYS A 246 -47.32 4.66 49.01
N ILE A 247 -47.67 5.18 47.84
CA ILE A 247 -47.19 4.71 46.54
C ILE A 247 -46.54 5.87 45.81
N TYR A 248 -45.45 5.63 45.09
CA TYR A 248 -44.84 6.62 44.22
C TYR A 248 -45.35 6.41 42.79
N ILE A 249 -45.87 7.46 42.17
CA ILE A 249 -46.34 7.41 40.78
C ILE A 249 -45.30 8.12 39.91
N GLN A 250 -44.80 7.44 38.88
CA GLN A 250 -43.85 7.94 37.89
C GLN A 250 -44.49 7.98 36.51
N ASN A 251 -44.01 8.88 35.65
CA ASN A 251 -44.52 9.05 34.29
C ASN A 251 -46.02 9.39 34.23
N GLY A 252 -46.55 10.04 35.27
CA GLY A 252 -47.90 10.59 35.27
C GLY A 252 -49.06 9.57 35.28
N GLY A 253 -48.82 8.28 35.55
CA GLY A 253 -49.91 7.30 35.64
C GLY A 253 -49.58 6.03 36.41
N ILE A 254 -50.63 5.35 36.88
CA ILE A 254 -50.53 4.07 37.58
C ILE A 254 -51.67 3.15 37.16
N HIS A 255 -51.36 1.87 36.96
CA HIS A 255 -52.31 0.87 36.53
C HIS A 255 -52.65 -0.08 37.69
N PHE A 256 -53.93 -0.17 38.03
CA PHE A 256 -54.45 -1.02 39.09
C PHE A 256 -55.14 -2.26 38.51
N THR A 257 -54.77 -3.43 39.02
CA THR A 257 -55.48 -4.68 38.76
C THR A 257 -55.86 -5.36 40.07
N GLY A 258 -56.96 -6.11 40.09
CA GLY A 258 -57.36 -6.80 41.30
C GLY A 258 -58.75 -7.41 41.23
N LYS A 259 -59.08 -8.19 42.26
CA LYS A 259 -60.37 -8.83 42.43
C LYS A 259 -60.82 -8.69 43.87
N TYR A 260 -62.06 -8.29 44.06
CA TYR A 260 -62.79 -8.35 45.32
C TYR A 260 -63.87 -9.43 45.22
N THR A 261 -64.02 -10.23 46.26
CA THR A 261 -65.06 -11.25 46.39
C THR A 261 -65.73 -11.13 47.75
N GLY A 262 -67.04 -10.87 47.75
CA GLY A 262 -67.82 -10.60 48.97
C GLY A 262 -69.09 -9.80 48.68
N SER A 263 -70.04 -9.81 49.61
CA SER A 263 -71.31 -9.07 49.50
C SER A 263 -71.20 -7.60 49.95
N GLY A 264 -70.10 -7.23 50.60
CA GLY A 264 -69.86 -5.89 51.12
C GLY A 264 -69.48 -4.83 50.07
N ASN A 265 -69.23 -3.60 50.55
CA ASN A 265 -68.70 -2.51 49.74
C ASN A 265 -67.22 -2.74 49.45
N PHE A 266 -66.79 -2.46 48.22
CA PHE A 266 -65.40 -2.39 47.82
C PHE A 266 -65.08 -1.02 47.22
N ILE A 267 -64.19 -0.29 47.89
CA ILE A 267 -63.86 1.09 47.55
C ILE A 267 -62.34 1.23 47.41
N MET A 268 -61.90 1.84 46.31
CA MET A 268 -60.50 2.22 46.10
C MET A 268 -60.43 3.70 45.73
N LYS A 269 -59.62 4.48 46.43
CA LYS A 269 -59.41 5.91 46.19
C LYS A 269 -57.93 6.24 46.10
N LEU A 270 -57.59 7.12 45.18
CA LEU A 270 -56.28 7.75 45.10
C LEU A 270 -56.35 9.14 45.71
N LEU A 271 -55.42 9.44 46.62
CA LEU A 271 -55.29 10.73 47.31
C LEU A 271 -53.90 11.33 47.05
N ASN A 272 -53.79 12.65 47.00
CA ASN A 272 -52.52 13.35 46.85
C ASN A 272 -51.75 13.43 48.18
N SER A 273 -50.58 14.08 48.19
CA SER A 273 -49.76 14.26 49.39
C SER A 273 -50.45 15.04 50.53
N ASN A 274 -51.45 15.86 50.22
CA ASN A 274 -52.27 16.59 51.19
C ASN A 274 -53.49 15.77 51.66
N GLN A 275 -53.58 14.50 51.27
CA GLN A 275 -54.72 13.60 51.51
C GLN A 275 -56.03 14.09 50.86
N GLU A 276 -55.95 14.91 49.82
CA GLU A 276 -57.12 15.32 49.04
C GLU A 276 -57.41 14.27 47.97
N LEU A 277 -58.70 14.02 47.72
CA LEU A 277 -59.13 13.04 46.73
C LEU A 277 -58.69 13.45 45.32
N VAL A 278 -57.88 12.60 44.69
CA VAL A 278 -57.50 12.73 43.28
C VAL A 278 -58.52 12.00 42.42
N LYS A 279 -58.84 10.75 42.76
CA LYS A 279 -59.75 9.91 41.97
C LYS A 279 -60.37 8.79 42.81
N VAL A 280 -61.67 8.55 42.64
CA VAL A 280 -62.30 7.29 43.03
C VAL A 280 -62.07 6.27 41.91
N ILE A 281 -61.37 5.18 42.21
CA ILE A 281 -60.98 4.13 41.26
C ILE A 281 -62.08 3.07 41.19
N VAL A 282 -62.56 2.65 42.36
CA VAL A 282 -63.62 1.64 42.52
C VAL A 282 -64.58 2.10 43.62
N ASN A 283 -65.86 1.86 43.42
CA ASN A 283 -66.90 2.05 44.42
C ASN A 283 -68.08 1.14 44.06
N GLU A 284 -67.99 -0.12 44.45
CA GLU A 284 -68.89 -1.19 44.01
C GLU A 284 -69.39 -1.98 45.21
N ILE A 285 -70.54 -2.65 45.07
CA ILE A 285 -71.10 -3.56 46.06
C ILE A 285 -71.16 -4.95 45.42
N GLY A 286 -70.64 -5.97 46.11
CA GLY A 286 -70.55 -7.31 45.55
C GLY A 286 -69.20 -7.59 44.88
N ASP A 287 -69.09 -8.75 44.25
CA ASP A 287 -67.90 -9.17 43.53
C ASP A 287 -67.50 -8.18 42.43
N TYR A 288 -66.22 -7.83 42.36
CA TYR A 288 -65.71 -6.89 41.36
C TYR A 288 -64.30 -7.22 40.91
N VAL A 289 -64.01 -6.98 39.63
CA VAL A 289 -62.65 -7.05 39.06
C VAL A 289 -62.26 -5.65 38.62
N VAL A 290 -61.16 -5.15 39.17
CA VAL A 290 -60.57 -3.87 38.77
C VAL A 290 -59.46 -4.10 37.76
N ASP A 291 -59.51 -3.34 36.67
CA ASP A 291 -58.46 -3.20 35.66
C ASP A 291 -58.56 -1.76 35.13
N LYS A 292 -57.83 -0.83 35.76
CA LYS A 292 -57.95 0.62 35.50
C LYS A 292 -56.62 1.34 35.59
N THR A 293 -56.36 2.21 34.62
CA THR A 293 -55.25 3.18 34.68
C THR A 293 -55.75 4.53 35.17
N VAL A 294 -55.05 5.13 36.12
CA VAL A 294 -55.29 6.49 36.63
C VAL A 294 -54.10 7.36 36.28
N TYR A 295 -54.38 8.53 35.71
CA TYR A 295 -53.35 9.54 35.40
C TYR A 295 -53.32 10.62 36.48
N VAL A 296 -52.11 11.10 36.80
CA VAL A 296 -51.86 12.17 37.78
C VAL A 296 -51.07 13.30 37.12
N LYS A 297 -51.17 14.50 37.69
CA LYS A 297 -50.58 15.72 37.11
C LYS A 297 -49.05 15.78 37.24
N SER A 298 -48.47 15.08 38.19
CA SER A 298 -47.05 15.16 38.54
C SER A 298 -46.58 13.85 39.15
N ASP A 299 -45.32 13.52 38.93
CA ASP A 299 -44.68 12.41 39.62
C ASP A 299 -44.52 12.74 41.11
N GLY A 300 -44.68 11.75 41.97
CA GLY A 300 -44.63 11.98 43.41
C GLY A 300 -45.25 10.88 44.25
N TRP A 301 -45.28 11.11 45.57
CA TRP A 301 -45.94 10.23 46.53
C TRP A 301 -47.44 10.52 46.61
N TYR A 302 -48.24 9.45 46.51
CA TYR A 302 -49.69 9.43 46.65
C TYR A 302 -50.10 8.42 47.71
N TYR A 303 -51.35 8.50 48.15
CA TYR A 303 -51.94 7.54 49.06
C TYR A 303 -53.07 6.77 48.37
N LEU A 304 -52.96 5.45 48.34
CA LEU A 304 -54.02 4.55 47.89
C LEU A 304 -54.79 4.07 49.12
N GLU A 305 -56.04 4.47 49.24
CA GLU A 305 -56.99 3.95 50.23
C GLU A 305 -57.79 2.81 49.59
N VAL A 306 -57.77 1.63 50.21
CA VAL A 306 -58.59 0.47 49.85
C VAL A 306 -59.46 0.13 51.06
N PHE A 307 -60.75 -0.07 50.83
CA PHE A 307 -61.69 -0.46 51.87
C PHE A 307 -62.61 -1.57 51.39
N GLY A 308 -62.76 -2.61 52.19
CA GLY A 308 -63.70 -3.72 51.98
C GLY A 308 -64.45 -4.03 53.28
N SER A 309 -65.78 -4.05 53.24
CA SER A 309 -66.59 -4.19 54.46
C SER A 309 -66.92 -5.63 54.85
N ASP A 310 -67.06 -6.55 53.88
CA ASP A 310 -67.38 -7.97 54.12
C ASP A 310 -66.99 -8.81 52.89
N GLY A 311 -65.68 -9.10 52.78
CA GLY A 311 -65.11 -9.79 51.63
C GLY A 311 -63.59 -9.91 51.70
N THR A 312 -63.02 -10.55 50.69
CA THR A 312 -61.58 -10.69 50.50
C THR A 312 -61.16 -10.03 49.20
N TRP A 313 -59.91 -9.55 49.15
CA TRP A 313 -59.38 -8.92 47.95
C TRP A 313 -57.92 -9.28 47.71
N ASN A 314 -57.56 -9.23 46.44
CA ASN A 314 -56.17 -9.20 45.99
C ASN A 314 -56.05 -8.11 44.93
N TYR A 315 -55.03 -7.27 45.02
CA TYR A 315 -54.77 -6.22 44.05
C TYR A 315 -53.27 -6.02 43.86
N ASN A 316 -52.92 -5.50 42.68
CA ASN A 316 -51.59 -5.15 42.27
C ASN A 316 -51.61 -3.79 41.57
N TRP A 317 -50.47 -3.11 41.58
CA TRP A 317 -50.27 -1.88 40.85
C TRP A 317 -48.88 -1.83 40.23
N LYS A 318 -48.79 -1.20 39.06
CA LYS A 318 -47.55 -1.00 38.32
C LYS A 318 -47.61 0.28 37.50
#